data_AF-A0A919I2Z4-F1
#
_entry.id   AF-A0A919I2Z4-F1
#
_cell.length_a   1.000
_cell.length_b   1.000
_cell.length_c   1.000
_cell.angle_alpha   90.00
_cell.angle_beta   90.00
_cell.angle_gamma   90.00
#
_symmetry.space_group_name_H-M   'P 1'
#
loop_
_entity.id
_entity.type
_entity.pdbx_description
1 polymer ?
#
loop_
_entity_poly.entity_id
_entity_poly.type
_entity_poly.pdbx_seq_one_letter_code
_entity_poly.pdbx_strand_id
1 'polypeptide(L)'
;MLQAFIHTGARADYESWLRERIIISNKTFLLLMLVVTLNLVNSLVNHVPLVATYFIACYPAGILAEILIYYGLHAAGRVLLSIVPVFVSAILQGVFQSEGGDPNAPAWGYIILFQIIPFVLLAPREKAARRIAVGLNIIMALSYEFFNQWMETDTAIILKPEQVFVSILISLVMILGLLWAIDGIFIQSQNSTQKLVLDLEKEREDQKSARDNLNKTLEELNSARLADEKQNWVNSNFANLLSLMRQDMGGEKSYDIIVPVIVKVLKANQASLFLYSSEENELCLTSAYAYERKKYTEKKIQSGEGLVWECFLDKRSILLTDIPDNYVSITSGLGEATPRFIMILPLTNHDQVEGILEIASFQVFDKYQIEYLNKAGEALGAFIANQRISSRTELLLRQSQNDAEQLRSQEEEMRQNMEELSATQEEMTRKNTEIEKMFQQSLQKEAELNERLNEIALLKENENQKTQEQINYINNYRKTLLGILDHLPHKIFLKDEQGKMVIVNTVVADAHHMTAEELIGKSDFDFVDAETAQEWRNQELEIVRRGSSSYVHTDTIGGVSKKLKTTKCAFFIPHLNQTGLLGIQTELENHNDEAEVAAT
;
A
#
# COMPACT_ATOMS: atom_id res chain seq x y z
N MET A 1 -63.95 23.97 -79.94
CA MET A 1 -64.01 25.45 -80.06
C MET A 1 -64.76 26.10 -78.89
N LEU A 2 -66.02 25.74 -78.61
CA LEU A 2 -66.80 26.35 -77.51
C LEU A 2 -66.12 26.23 -76.14
N GLN A 3 -65.56 25.07 -75.81
CA GLN A 3 -64.77 24.90 -74.56
C GLN A 3 -63.52 25.78 -74.54
N ALA A 4 -62.81 25.91 -75.66
CA ALA A 4 -61.64 26.80 -75.75
C ALA A 4 -62.04 28.26 -75.52
N PHE A 5 -63.20 28.68 -76.03
CA PHE A 5 -63.75 30.02 -75.81
C PHE A 5 -64.09 30.27 -74.33
N ILE A 6 -64.75 29.30 -73.68
CA ILE A 6 -65.12 29.38 -72.25
C ILE A 6 -63.90 29.60 -71.34
N HIS A 7 -62.73 29.10 -71.74
CA HIS A 7 -61.48 29.22 -70.98
C HIS A 7 -60.59 30.39 -71.45
N THR A 8 -61.00 31.18 -72.43
CA THR A 8 -60.25 32.35 -72.92
C THR A 8 -60.03 33.36 -71.79
N GLY A 9 -58.80 33.85 -71.63
CA GLY A 9 -58.44 34.79 -70.56
C GLY A 9 -58.33 34.18 -69.15
N ALA A 10 -58.76 32.93 -68.95
CA ALA A 10 -58.71 32.22 -67.66
C ALA A 10 -57.34 31.53 -67.45
N ARG A 11 -56.27 32.33 -67.30
CA ARG A 11 -54.88 31.84 -67.23
C ARG A 11 -54.57 31.05 -65.95
N ALA A 12 -53.57 30.17 -66.04
CA ALA A 12 -53.17 29.25 -64.97
C ALA A 12 -52.42 29.91 -63.79
N ASP A 13 -51.91 31.12 -63.99
CA ASP A 13 -51.21 31.98 -63.01
C ASP A 13 -52.17 32.80 -62.13
N TYR A 14 -53.44 32.94 -62.53
CA TYR A 14 -54.44 33.66 -61.74
C TYR A 14 -54.97 32.83 -60.57
N GLU A 15 -55.31 33.52 -59.47
CA GLU A 15 -55.98 32.95 -58.31
C GLU A 15 -57.23 32.15 -58.73
N SER A 16 -57.47 31.01 -58.07
CA SER A 16 -58.50 30.04 -58.45
C SER A 16 -59.89 30.68 -58.58
N TRP A 17 -60.25 31.57 -57.65
CA TRP A 17 -61.53 32.27 -57.68
C TRP A 17 -61.68 33.21 -58.89
N LEU A 18 -60.61 33.88 -59.33
CA LEU A 18 -60.66 34.82 -60.45
C LEU A 18 -60.83 34.06 -61.77
N ARG A 19 -60.14 32.92 -61.90
CA ARG A 19 -60.25 32.01 -63.04
C ARG A 19 -61.67 31.47 -63.20
N GLU A 20 -62.26 31.00 -62.10
CA GLU A 20 -63.63 30.51 -62.07
C GLU A 20 -64.63 31.59 -62.48
N ARG A 21 -64.43 32.84 -62.03
CA ARG A 21 -65.28 33.98 -62.40
C ARG A 21 -65.16 34.39 -63.87
N ILE A 22 -63.95 34.33 -64.45
CA ILE A 22 -63.76 34.54 -65.89
C ILE A 22 -64.54 33.47 -66.67
N ILE A 23 -64.42 32.20 -66.30
CA ILE A 23 -65.14 31.09 -66.94
C ILE A 23 -66.66 31.27 -66.86
N ILE A 24 -67.19 31.65 -65.69
CA ILE A 24 -68.62 31.95 -65.51
C ILE A 24 -69.04 33.11 -66.43
N SER A 25 -68.18 34.12 -66.56
CA SER A 25 -68.46 35.29 -67.40
C SER A 25 -68.51 34.95 -68.88
N ASN A 26 -67.54 34.19 -69.38
CA ASN A 26 -67.52 33.77 -70.79
C ASN A 26 -68.69 32.83 -71.10
N LYS A 27 -69.10 31.97 -70.16
CA LYS A 27 -70.33 31.15 -70.30
C LYS A 27 -71.59 32.02 -70.35
N THR A 28 -71.68 33.01 -69.48
CA THR A 28 -72.82 33.94 -69.43
C THR A 28 -72.87 34.76 -70.72
N PHE A 29 -71.72 35.19 -71.25
CA PHE A 29 -71.62 35.88 -72.53
C PHE A 29 -72.15 35.00 -73.68
N LEU A 30 -71.69 33.76 -73.80
CA LEU A 30 -72.18 32.84 -74.83
C LEU A 30 -73.70 32.67 -74.78
N LEU A 31 -74.25 32.57 -73.57
CA LEU A 31 -75.68 32.45 -73.35
C LEU A 31 -76.43 33.74 -73.74
N LEU A 32 -75.90 34.91 -73.36
CA LEU A 32 -76.44 36.20 -73.79
C LEU A 32 -76.39 36.38 -75.31
N MET A 33 -75.30 35.96 -75.95
CA MET A 33 -75.16 35.99 -77.42
C MET A 33 -76.16 35.07 -78.10
N LEU A 34 -76.41 33.89 -77.54
CA LEU A 34 -77.44 32.98 -78.05
C LEU A 34 -78.83 33.65 -77.98
N VAL A 35 -79.15 34.30 -76.85
CA VAL A 35 -80.41 35.04 -76.66
C VAL A 35 -80.52 36.21 -77.65
N VAL A 36 -79.46 36.99 -77.84
CA VAL A 36 -79.41 38.10 -78.82
C VAL A 36 -79.61 37.56 -80.24
N THR A 37 -78.98 36.43 -80.59
CA THR A 37 -79.11 35.79 -81.91
C THR A 37 -80.53 35.29 -82.14
N LEU A 38 -81.15 34.64 -81.15
CA LEU A 38 -82.54 34.17 -81.21
C LEU A 38 -83.52 35.33 -81.44
N ASN A 39 -83.32 36.44 -80.73
CA ASN A 39 -84.16 37.63 -80.89
C ASN A 39 -83.93 38.33 -82.23
N LEU A 40 -82.70 38.35 -82.76
CA LEU A 40 -82.39 38.83 -84.10
C LEU A 40 -83.12 38.01 -85.18
N VAL A 41 -83.07 36.67 -85.08
CA VAL A 41 -83.79 35.77 -85.99
C VAL A 41 -85.29 36.03 -85.92
N ASN A 42 -85.86 36.16 -84.71
CA ASN A 42 -87.26 36.50 -84.53
C ASN A 42 -87.61 37.87 -85.15
N SER A 43 -86.74 38.87 -85.03
CA SER A 43 -86.92 40.19 -85.63
C SER A 43 -86.91 40.17 -87.16
N LEU A 44 -86.03 39.35 -87.76
CA LEU A 44 -85.92 39.18 -89.21
C LEU A 44 -87.14 38.44 -89.79
N VAL A 45 -87.62 37.40 -89.09
CA VAL A 45 -88.81 36.63 -89.46
C VAL A 45 -90.07 37.49 -89.42
N ASN A 46 -90.20 38.36 -88.42
CA ASN A 46 -91.36 39.24 -88.28
C ASN A 46 -91.24 40.56 -89.07
N HIS A 47 -90.22 40.70 -89.94
CA HIS A 47 -89.96 41.87 -90.78
C HIS A 47 -89.91 43.20 -90.03
N VAL A 48 -89.20 43.23 -88.89
CA VAL A 48 -88.91 44.47 -88.15
C VAL A 48 -87.44 44.85 -88.38
N PRO A 49 -87.10 45.52 -89.49
CA PRO A 49 -85.70 45.78 -89.88
C PRO A 49 -84.96 46.69 -88.88
N LEU A 50 -85.69 47.58 -88.21
CA LEU A 50 -85.13 48.49 -87.21
C LEU A 50 -84.57 47.72 -85.99
N VAL A 51 -85.35 46.76 -85.46
CA VAL A 51 -84.96 45.93 -84.31
C VAL A 51 -83.79 45.00 -84.63
N ALA A 52 -83.70 44.50 -85.87
CA ALA A 52 -82.58 43.67 -86.31
C ALA A 52 -81.24 44.44 -86.25
N THR A 53 -81.24 45.71 -86.62
CA THR A 53 -80.05 46.57 -86.60
C THR A 53 -79.46 46.72 -85.18
N TYR A 54 -80.30 46.84 -84.15
CA TYR A 54 -79.82 46.98 -82.76
C TYR A 54 -79.18 45.72 -82.22
N PHE A 55 -79.73 44.54 -82.53
CA PHE A 55 -79.11 43.28 -82.13
C PHE A 55 -77.75 43.08 -82.80
N ILE A 56 -77.59 43.50 -84.07
CA ILE A 56 -76.29 43.48 -84.76
C ILE A 56 -75.28 44.42 -84.06
N ALA A 57 -75.72 45.60 -83.61
CA ALA A 57 -74.87 46.57 -82.91
C ALA A 57 -74.39 46.09 -81.52
N CYS A 58 -74.99 45.04 -80.95
CA CYS A 58 -74.62 44.50 -79.64
C CYS A 58 -73.50 43.45 -79.68
N TYR A 59 -73.29 42.79 -80.82
CA TYR A 59 -72.17 41.84 -81.01
C TYR A 59 -70.80 42.52 -80.78
N PRO A 60 -70.52 43.72 -81.33
CA PRO A 60 -69.26 44.43 -81.07
C PRO A 60 -68.99 44.69 -79.59
N ALA A 61 -70.01 45.10 -78.82
CA ALA A 61 -69.84 45.39 -77.38
C ALA A 61 -69.50 44.12 -76.58
N GLY A 62 -70.12 43.01 -76.93
CA GLY A 62 -69.81 41.70 -76.37
C GLY A 62 -68.39 41.21 -76.69
N ILE A 63 -67.99 41.34 -77.96
CA ILE A 63 -66.63 40.98 -78.41
C ILE A 63 -65.59 41.87 -77.72
N LEU A 64 -65.86 43.17 -77.58
CA LEU A 64 -64.99 44.10 -76.87
C LEU A 64 -64.81 43.70 -75.41
N ALA A 65 -65.87 43.26 -74.73
CA ALA A 65 -65.80 42.77 -73.35
C ALA A 65 -64.83 41.58 -73.22
N GLU A 66 -64.90 40.62 -74.14
CA GLU A 66 -64.02 39.44 -74.17
C GLU A 66 -62.56 39.81 -74.49
N ILE A 67 -62.35 40.76 -75.39
CA ILE A 67 -61.01 41.30 -75.68
C ILE A 67 -60.41 41.93 -74.41
N LEU A 68 -61.19 42.73 -73.67
CA LEU A 68 -60.74 43.32 -72.41
C LEU A 68 -60.36 42.26 -71.38
N ILE A 69 -61.16 41.18 -71.25
CA ILE A 69 -60.85 40.04 -70.37
C ILE A 69 -59.55 39.35 -70.81
N TYR A 70 -59.36 39.12 -72.11
CA TYR A 70 -58.16 38.49 -72.64
C TYR A 70 -56.87 39.29 -72.34
N TYR A 71 -56.93 40.63 -72.42
CA TYR A 71 -55.81 41.52 -72.13
C TYR A 71 -55.60 41.82 -70.64
N GLY A 72 -56.40 41.23 -69.75
CA GLY A 72 -56.21 41.35 -68.30
C GLY A 72 -57.07 42.42 -67.61
N LEU A 73 -57.89 43.16 -68.35
CA LEU A 73 -58.86 44.13 -67.82
C LEU A 73 -60.17 43.43 -67.41
N HIS A 74 -60.04 42.39 -66.58
CA HIS A 74 -61.12 41.45 -66.23
C HIS A 74 -62.36 42.13 -65.66
N ALA A 75 -62.16 43.05 -64.71
CA ALA A 75 -63.26 43.76 -64.08
C ALA A 75 -63.99 44.67 -65.08
N ALA A 76 -63.26 45.38 -65.95
CA ALA A 76 -63.84 46.28 -66.93
C ALA A 76 -64.62 45.52 -68.01
N GLY A 77 -64.07 44.41 -68.53
CA GLY A 77 -64.77 43.56 -69.48
C GLY A 77 -66.05 42.95 -68.90
N ARG A 78 -66.03 42.48 -67.64
CA ARG A 78 -67.23 41.95 -66.96
C ARG A 78 -68.27 43.02 -66.65
N VAL A 79 -67.84 44.23 -66.30
CA VAL A 79 -68.74 45.39 -66.14
C VAL A 79 -69.44 45.68 -67.47
N LEU A 80 -68.68 45.76 -68.57
CA LEU A 80 -69.23 45.98 -69.90
C LEU A 80 -70.25 44.89 -70.29
N LEU A 81 -69.88 43.62 -70.08
CA LEU A 81 -70.73 42.45 -70.33
C LEU A 81 -72.03 42.49 -69.52
N SER A 82 -71.99 43.02 -68.29
CA SER A 82 -73.17 43.16 -67.44
C SER A 82 -74.12 44.27 -67.88
N ILE A 83 -73.65 45.21 -68.70
CA ILE A 83 -74.40 46.38 -69.15
C ILE A 83 -75.10 46.15 -70.48
N VAL A 84 -74.46 45.41 -71.39
CA VAL A 84 -75.00 45.15 -72.73
C VAL A 84 -76.47 44.69 -72.71
N PRO A 85 -76.90 43.71 -71.88
CA PRO A 85 -78.29 43.25 -71.90
C PRO A 85 -79.31 44.30 -71.43
N VAL A 86 -78.95 45.10 -70.42
CA VAL A 86 -79.81 46.20 -69.93
C VAL A 86 -79.93 47.29 -70.99
N PHE A 87 -78.81 47.64 -71.63
CA PHE A 87 -78.76 48.60 -72.72
C PHE A 87 -79.62 48.18 -73.91
N VAL A 88 -79.54 46.92 -74.35
CA VAL A 88 -80.40 46.38 -75.42
C VAL A 88 -81.88 46.50 -75.02
N SER A 89 -82.21 46.13 -73.78
CA SER A 89 -83.59 46.12 -73.30
C SER A 89 -84.16 47.54 -73.18
N ALA A 90 -83.34 48.53 -72.81
CA ALA A 90 -83.71 49.93 -72.77
C ALA A 90 -83.97 50.53 -74.16
N ILE A 91 -83.16 50.15 -75.17
CA ILE A 91 -83.41 50.52 -76.56
C ILE A 91 -84.71 49.90 -77.07
N LEU A 92 -84.93 48.60 -76.81
CA LEU A 92 -86.18 47.93 -77.19
C LEU A 92 -87.39 48.59 -76.54
N GLN A 93 -87.30 48.97 -75.26
CA GLN A 93 -88.35 49.73 -74.57
C GLN A 93 -88.65 51.05 -75.30
N GLY A 94 -87.61 51.81 -75.68
CA GLY A 94 -87.78 53.05 -76.43
C GLY A 94 -88.45 52.84 -77.79
N VAL A 95 -88.04 51.82 -78.55
CA VAL A 95 -88.60 51.50 -79.88
C VAL A 95 -90.06 51.02 -79.81
N PHE A 96 -90.45 50.32 -78.74
CA PHE A 96 -91.81 49.78 -78.60
C PHE A 96 -92.81 50.75 -77.95
N GLN A 97 -92.37 51.88 -77.41
CA GLN A 97 -93.24 52.86 -76.73
C GLN A 97 -93.61 54.01 -77.68
N SER A 98 -94.91 54.22 -77.93
CA SER A 98 -95.39 55.38 -78.69
C SER A 98 -95.15 56.68 -77.90
N GLU A 99 -95.03 57.84 -78.57
CA GLU A 99 -95.03 59.14 -77.89
C GLU A 99 -96.27 59.25 -76.97
N GLY A 100 -96.05 59.29 -75.65
CA GLY A 100 -97.10 59.35 -74.63
C GLY A 100 -97.84 58.04 -74.29
N GLY A 101 -97.41 56.88 -74.79
CA GLY A 101 -98.05 55.58 -74.52
C GLY A 101 -97.54 54.87 -73.25
N ASP A 102 -98.34 53.94 -72.73
CA ASP A 102 -97.97 53.12 -71.57
C ASP A 102 -96.73 52.25 -71.85
N PRO A 103 -95.85 52.06 -70.86
CA PRO A 103 -94.63 51.29 -71.03
C PRO A 103 -94.91 49.81 -71.34
N ASN A 104 -94.14 49.23 -72.28
CA ASN A 104 -94.22 47.82 -72.64
C ASN A 104 -93.75 46.90 -71.49
N ALA A 105 -94.69 46.25 -70.81
CA ALA A 105 -94.43 45.44 -69.62
C ALA A 105 -93.31 44.37 -69.74
N PRO A 106 -93.16 43.64 -70.86
CA PRO A 106 -92.10 42.63 -71.02
C PRO A 106 -90.70 43.24 -71.12
N ALA A 107 -90.55 44.39 -71.77
CA ALA A 107 -89.26 45.08 -71.89
C ALA A 107 -88.78 45.59 -70.51
N TRP A 108 -89.69 46.11 -69.68
CA TRP A 108 -89.40 46.39 -68.27
C TRP A 108 -89.06 45.13 -67.46
N GLY A 109 -89.73 44.02 -67.74
CA GLY A 109 -89.36 42.71 -67.22
C GLY A 109 -87.87 42.41 -67.48
N TYR A 110 -87.42 42.46 -68.74
CA TYR A 110 -86.02 42.24 -69.08
C TYR A 110 -85.05 43.21 -68.39
N ILE A 111 -85.39 44.51 -68.35
CA ILE A 111 -84.57 45.54 -67.70
C ILE A 111 -84.36 45.21 -66.22
N ILE A 112 -85.42 44.86 -65.48
CA ILE A 112 -85.36 44.51 -64.06
C ILE A 112 -84.54 43.23 -63.85
N LEU A 113 -84.75 42.21 -64.68
CA LEU A 113 -84.05 40.94 -64.55
C LEU A 113 -82.55 41.06 -64.79
N PHE A 114 -82.16 41.85 -65.79
CA PHE A 114 -80.75 42.05 -66.12
C PHE A 114 -79.99 42.87 -65.07
N GLN A 115 -80.67 43.53 -64.13
CA GLN A 115 -80.03 44.15 -62.95
C GLN A 115 -79.29 43.13 -62.06
N ILE A 116 -79.62 41.83 -62.15
CA ILE A 116 -78.99 40.76 -61.36
C ILE A 116 -77.63 40.36 -61.95
N ILE A 117 -77.40 40.58 -63.26
CA ILE A 117 -76.20 40.11 -63.97
C ILE A 117 -74.88 40.60 -63.32
N PRO A 118 -74.73 41.87 -62.89
CA PRO A 118 -73.54 42.31 -62.16
C PRO A 118 -73.21 41.49 -60.93
N PHE A 119 -74.21 40.95 -60.21
CA PHE A 119 -74.00 40.16 -59.00
C PHE A 119 -73.54 38.73 -59.29
N VAL A 120 -73.84 38.22 -60.49
CA VAL A 120 -73.39 36.91 -60.95
C VAL A 120 -71.97 37.00 -61.52
N LEU A 121 -71.72 38.03 -62.34
CA LEU A 121 -70.44 38.21 -63.04
C LEU A 121 -69.33 38.74 -62.13
N LEU A 122 -69.63 39.66 -61.22
CA LEU A 122 -68.63 40.31 -60.37
C LEU A 122 -68.65 39.72 -58.96
N ALA A 123 -67.47 39.31 -58.49
CA ALA A 123 -67.34 38.67 -57.19
C ALA A 123 -67.64 39.64 -56.03
N PRO A 124 -68.08 39.15 -54.85
CA PRO A 124 -68.30 40.00 -53.67
C PRO A 124 -67.07 40.81 -53.22
N ARG A 125 -65.87 40.34 -53.56
CA ARG A 125 -64.59 41.02 -53.30
C ARG A 125 -64.35 42.22 -54.23
N GLU A 126 -64.93 42.22 -55.43
CA GLU A 126 -64.80 43.29 -56.45
C GLU A 126 -65.78 44.45 -56.19
N LYS A 127 -65.77 44.99 -54.97
CA LYS A 127 -66.78 45.95 -54.49
C LYS A 127 -66.90 47.20 -55.38
N ALA A 128 -65.78 47.72 -55.89
CA ALA A 128 -65.75 48.91 -56.74
C ALA A 128 -66.39 48.65 -58.12
N ALA A 129 -65.89 47.63 -58.83
CA ALA A 129 -66.41 47.26 -60.15
C ALA A 129 -67.90 46.92 -60.11
N ARG A 130 -68.35 46.20 -59.07
CA ARG A 130 -69.77 45.84 -58.91
C ARG A 130 -70.66 47.05 -58.67
N ARG A 131 -70.23 48.03 -57.86
CA ARG A 131 -70.97 49.29 -57.68
C ARG A 131 -71.05 50.09 -58.98
N ILE A 132 -69.96 50.15 -59.74
CA ILE A 132 -69.91 50.82 -61.05
C ILE A 132 -70.88 50.14 -62.03
N ALA A 133 -70.86 48.81 -62.13
CA ALA A 133 -71.77 48.05 -63.00
C ALA A 133 -73.25 48.28 -62.65
N VAL A 134 -73.61 48.20 -61.37
CA VAL A 134 -74.99 48.46 -60.92
C VAL A 134 -75.40 49.90 -61.21
N GLY A 135 -74.53 50.88 -60.93
CA GLY A 135 -74.80 52.28 -61.24
C GLY A 135 -75.04 52.53 -62.72
N LEU A 136 -74.17 51.98 -63.59
CA LEU A 136 -74.31 52.08 -65.04
C LEU A 136 -75.58 51.37 -65.53
N ASN A 137 -75.95 50.22 -64.96
CA ASN A 137 -77.18 49.52 -65.33
C ASN A 137 -78.44 50.28 -64.95
N ILE A 138 -78.46 50.96 -63.80
CA ILE A 138 -79.58 51.82 -63.42
C ILE A 138 -79.68 53.02 -64.38
N ILE A 139 -78.55 53.65 -64.72
CA ILE A 139 -78.52 54.76 -65.68
C ILE A 139 -79.05 54.32 -67.04
N MET A 140 -78.60 53.16 -67.55
CA MET A 140 -79.08 52.62 -68.83
C MET A 140 -80.56 52.22 -68.80
N ALA A 141 -81.05 51.71 -67.67
CA ALA A 141 -82.46 51.43 -67.49
C ALA A 141 -83.33 52.69 -67.55
N LEU A 142 -82.85 53.81 -66.97
CA LEU A 142 -83.56 55.08 -66.94
C LEU A 142 -83.42 55.90 -68.24
N SER A 143 -82.43 55.60 -69.07
CA SER A 143 -82.19 56.32 -70.33
C SER A 143 -83.11 55.91 -71.49
N TYR A 144 -84.16 55.11 -71.24
CA TYR A 144 -85.07 54.67 -72.30
C TYR A 144 -85.78 55.84 -73.00
N GLU A 145 -86.14 56.91 -72.26
CA GLU A 145 -86.78 58.12 -72.84
C GLU A 145 -85.83 58.85 -73.78
N PHE A 146 -84.54 58.92 -73.41
CA PHE A 146 -83.51 59.48 -74.28
C PHE A 146 -83.42 58.70 -75.59
N PHE A 147 -83.44 57.37 -75.53
CA PHE A 147 -83.45 56.55 -76.74
C PHE A 147 -84.74 56.73 -77.55
N ASN A 148 -85.90 56.83 -76.90
CA ASN A 148 -87.17 57.08 -77.59
C ASN A 148 -87.11 58.41 -78.39
N GLN A 149 -86.66 59.48 -77.74
CA GLN A 149 -86.53 60.80 -78.36
C GLN A 149 -85.47 60.83 -79.48
N TRP A 150 -84.34 60.15 -79.29
CA TRP A 150 -83.26 60.10 -80.27
C TRP A 150 -83.65 59.35 -81.55
N MET A 151 -84.63 58.46 -81.46
CA MET A 151 -85.00 57.54 -82.53
C MET A 151 -86.00 58.12 -83.54
N GLU A 152 -86.66 59.24 -83.24
CA GLU A 152 -87.64 59.94 -84.11
C GLU A 152 -88.60 58.98 -84.84
N THR A 153 -89.06 57.92 -84.17
CA THR A 153 -89.94 56.93 -84.79
C THR A 153 -91.41 57.30 -84.61
N ASP A 154 -92.03 57.87 -85.66
CA ASP A 154 -93.48 58.14 -85.73
C ASP A 154 -94.38 56.87 -85.76
N THR A 155 -93.78 55.67 -85.69
CA THR A 155 -94.52 54.40 -85.75
C THR A 155 -94.24 53.54 -84.52
N ALA A 156 -95.24 53.41 -83.66
CA ALA A 156 -95.20 52.46 -82.56
C ALA A 156 -95.33 51.04 -83.12
N ILE A 157 -94.27 50.23 -82.97
CA ILE A 157 -94.33 48.82 -83.33
C ILE A 157 -95.07 48.08 -82.20
N ILE A 158 -96.38 47.90 -82.34
CA ILE A 158 -97.19 47.16 -81.37
C ILE A 158 -96.93 45.66 -81.56
N LEU A 159 -96.32 45.01 -80.56
CA LEU A 159 -96.15 43.55 -80.57
C LEU A 159 -97.50 42.84 -80.49
N LYS A 160 -97.62 41.72 -81.19
CA LYS A 160 -98.78 40.83 -81.04
C LYS A 160 -98.77 40.16 -79.65
N PRO A 161 -99.93 39.87 -79.04
CA PRO A 161 -100.02 39.22 -77.73
C PRO A 161 -99.21 37.91 -77.61
N GLU A 162 -99.12 37.13 -78.69
CA GLU A 162 -98.33 35.89 -78.74
C GLU A 162 -96.82 36.13 -78.57
N GLN A 163 -96.30 37.24 -79.13
CA GLN A 163 -94.88 37.60 -79.03
C GLN A 163 -94.53 38.09 -77.62
N VAL A 164 -95.45 38.82 -76.99
CA VAL A 164 -95.36 39.21 -75.58
C VAL A 164 -95.28 37.97 -74.68
N PHE A 165 -96.12 36.97 -74.92
CA PHE A 165 -96.11 35.72 -74.14
C PHE A 165 -94.78 34.95 -74.26
N VAL A 166 -94.25 34.79 -75.48
CA VAL A 166 -92.96 34.10 -75.71
C VAL A 166 -91.81 34.82 -75.01
N SER A 167 -91.82 36.16 -75.01
CA SER A 167 -90.79 36.96 -74.34
C SER A 167 -90.81 36.77 -72.81
N ILE A 168 -92.00 36.71 -72.21
CA ILE A 168 -92.17 36.44 -70.77
C ILE A 168 -91.68 35.02 -70.43
N LEU A 169 -91.96 34.02 -71.26
CA LEU A 169 -91.51 32.65 -71.05
C LEU A 169 -89.97 32.53 -71.07
N ILE A 170 -89.32 33.17 -72.06
CA ILE A 170 -87.85 33.21 -72.16
C ILE A 170 -87.24 33.92 -70.94
N SER A 171 -87.86 35.01 -70.48
CA SER A 171 -87.45 35.73 -69.28
C SER A 171 -87.50 34.83 -68.04
N LEU A 172 -88.57 34.07 -67.88
CA LEU A 172 -88.77 33.17 -66.73
C LEU A 172 -87.73 32.04 -66.71
N VAL A 173 -87.40 31.47 -67.87
CA VAL A 173 -86.33 30.45 -67.99
C VAL A 173 -84.96 31.05 -67.63
N MET A 174 -84.69 32.28 -68.06
CA MET A 174 -83.43 32.99 -67.73
C MET A 174 -83.29 33.22 -66.21
N ILE A 175 -84.38 33.61 -65.52
CA ILE A 175 -84.38 33.79 -64.06
C ILE A 175 -84.03 32.48 -63.36
N LEU A 176 -84.70 31.40 -63.74
CA LEU A 176 -84.50 30.10 -63.12
C LEU A 176 -83.05 29.61 -63.33
N GLY A 177 -82.47 29.85 -64.51
CA GLY A 177 -81.06 29.55 -64.79
C GLY A 177 -80.08 30.37 -63.95
N LEU A 178 -80.34 31.67 -63.74
CA LEU A 178 -79.51 32.54 -62.91
C LEU A 178 -79.58 32.15 -61.42
N LEU A 179 -80.78 31.84 -60.92
CA LEU A 179 -80.95 31.39 -59.53
C LEU A 179 -80.21 30.06 -59.28
N TRP A 180 -80.30 29.12 -60.22
CA TRP A 180 -79.57 27.85 -60.12
C TRP A 180 -78.04 28.04 -60.11
N ALA A 181 -77.52 28.99 -60.92
CA ALA A 181 -76.09 29.31 -60.92
C ALA A 181 -75.62 29.95 -59.61
N ILE A 182 -76.43 30.83 -59.01
CA ILE A 182 -76.13 31.44 -57.71
C ILE A 182 -76.09 30.38 -56.61
N ASP A 183 -77.05 29.46 -56.62
CA ASP A 183 -77.14 28.38 -55.64
C ASP A 183 -75.95 27.41 -55.74
N GLY A 184 -75.54 27.04 -56.96
CA GLY A 184 -74.35 26.21 -57.18
C GLY A 184 -73.06 26.84 -56.63
N ILE A 185 -72.87 28.15 -56.85
CA ILE A 185 -71.73 28.90 -56.31
C ILE A 185 -71.78 28.94 -54.77
N PHE A 186 -72.98 29.11 -54.20
CA PHE A 186 -73.17 29.16 -52.75
C PHE A 186 -72.83 27.83 -52.09
N ILE A 187 -73.33 26.71 -52.62
CA ILE A 187 -73.06 25.35 -52.14
C ILE A 187 -71.55 25.04 -52.21
N GLN A 188 -70.91 25.35 -53.34
CA GLN A 188 -69.47 25.12 -53.51
C GLN A 188 -68.63 25.92 -52.52
N SER A 189 -69.00 27.17 -52.26
CA SER A 189 -68.34 28.01 -51.26
C SER A 189 -68.48 27.44 -49.85
N GLN A 190 -69.66 26.92 -49.47
CA GLN A 190 -69.87 26.32 -48.15
C GLN A 190 -69.01 25.06 -47.96
N ASN A 191 -68.96 24.17 -48.95
CA ASN A 191 -68.19 22.93 -48.86
C ASN A 191 -66.68 23.20 -48.68
N SER A 192 -66.16 24.22 -49.37
CA SER A 192 -64.75 24.62 -49.24
C SER A 192 -64.45 25.19 -47.86
N THR A 193 -65.37 25.96 -47.27
CA THR A 193 -65.20 26.48 -45.91
C THR A 193 -65.24 25.37 -44.86
N GLN A 194 -66.13 24.38 -44.98
CA GLN A 194 -66.18 23.25 -44.05
C GLN A 194 -64.90 22.42 -44.09
N LYS A 195 -64.37 22.14 -45.29
CA LYS A 195 -63.12 21.41 -45.44
C LYS A 195 -61.95 22.12 -44.76
N LEU A 196 -61.83 23.43 -44.95
CA LEU A 196 -60.78 24.23 -44.33
C LEU A 196 -60.86 24.19 -42.79
N VAL A 197 -62.07 24.22 -42.22
CA VAL A 197 -62.26 24.12 -40.77
C VAL A 197 -61.79 22.76 -40.24
N LEU A 198 -62.15 21.66 -40.91
CA LEU A 198 -61.71 20.32 -40.53
C LEU A 198 -60.19 20.16 -40.60
N ASP A 199 -59.55 20.70 -41.65
CA ASP A 199 -58.10 20.66 -41.80
C ASP A 199 -57.40 21.43 -40.67
N LEU A 200 -57.94 22.60 -40.29
CA LEU A 200 -57.43 23.41 -39.17
C LEU A 200 -57.62 22.73 -37.81
N GLU A 201 -58.74 22.05 -37.58
CA GLU A 201 -58.98 21.30 -36.35
C GLU A 201 -57.97 20.15 -36.21
N LYS A 202 -57.73 19.41 -37.30
CA LYS A 202 -56.73 18.34 -37.32
C LYS A 202 -55.32 18.86 -37.04
N GLU A 203 -54.91 19.95 -37.70
CA GLU A 203 -53.60 20.56 -37.47
C GLU A 203 -53.44 21.02 -36.01
N ARG A 204 -54.51 21.53 -35.40
CA ARG A 204 -54.52 21.93 -33.99
C ARG A 204 -54.38 20.73 -33.05
N GLU A 205 -55.04 19.61 -33.33
CA GLU A 205 -54.87 18.38 -32.56
C GLU A 205 -53.45 17.82 -32.68
N ASP A 206 -52.90 17.79 -33.89
CA ASP A 206 -51.52 17.35 -34.15
C ASP A 206 -50.52 18.23 -33.38
N GLN A 207 -50.67 19.56 -33.43
CA GLN A 207 -49.85 20.50 -32.66
C GLN A 207 -49.97 20.29 -31.14
N LYS A 208 -51.19 20.03 -30.65
CA LYS A 208 -51.40 19.76 -29.22
C LYS A 208 -50.69 18.47 -28.81
N SER A 209 -50.83 17.40 -29.60
CA SER A 209 -50.17 16.11 -29.32
C SER A 209 -48.64 16.25 -29.35
N ALA A 210 -48.10 17.00 -30.30
CA ALA A 210 -46.67 17.26 -30.40
C ALA A 210 -46.15 18.05 -29.19
N ARG A 211 -46.91 19.04 -28.73
CA ARG A 211 -46.57 19.82 -27.54
C ARG A 211 -46.61 18.97 -26.26
N ASP A 212 -47.63 18.13 -26.10
CA ASP A 212 -47.77 17.29 -24.92
C ASP A 212 -46.66 16.20 -24.89
N ASN A 213 -46.33 15.61 -26.04
CA ASN A 213 -45.18 14.71 -26.17
C ASN A 213 -43.85 15.42 -25.86
N LEU A 214 -43.64 16.64 -26.37
CA LEU A 214 -42.43 17.42 -26.07
C LEU A 214 -42.30 17.69 -24.57
N ASN A 215 -43.38 18.11 -23.90
CA ASN A 215 -43.37 18.35 -22.45
C ASN A 215 -43.01 17.08 -21.69
N LYS A 216 -43.58 15.94 -22.06
CA LYS A 216 -43.24 14.65 -21.47
C LYS A 216 -41.76 14.30 -21.65
N THR A 217 -41.22 14.46 -22.86
CA THR A 217 -39.80 14.22 -23.14
C THR A 217 -38.89 15.17 -22.34
N LEU A 218 -39.29 16.43 -22.16
CA LEU A 218 -38.55 17.40 -21.34
C LEU A 218 -38.54 17.01 -19.86
N GLU A 219 -39.67 16.53 -19.32
CA GLU A 219 -39.74 16.00 -17.95
C GLU A 219 -38.84 14.78 -17.77
N GLU A 220 -38.89 13.82 -18.70
CA GLU A 220 -38.03 12.63 -18.70
C GLU A 220 -36.54 13.02 -18.77
N LEU A 221 -36.15 13.91 -19.69
CA LEU A 221 -34.78 14.40 -19.81
C LEU A 221 -34.30 15.14 -18.57
N ASN A 222 -35.13 15.98 -17.95
CA ASN A 222 -34.78 16.67 -16.72
C ASN A 222 -34.58 15.68 -15.56
N SER A 223 -35.45 14.67 -15.45
CA SER A 223 -35.32 13.63 -14.42
C SER A 223 -34.05 12.79 -14.60
N ALA A 224 -33.73 12.41 -15.85
CA ALA A 224 -32.52 11.69 -16.20
C ALA A 224 -31.27 12.54 -15.91
N ARG A 225 -31.28 13.82 -16.29
CA ARG A 225 -30.19 14.75 -16.00
C ARG A 225 -29.94 14.90 -14.50
N LEU A 226 -30.99 15.06 -13.70
CA LEU A 226 -30.85 15.16 -12.24
C LEU A 226 -30.30 13.86 -11.62
N ALA A 227 -30.67 12.70 -12.17
CA ALA A 227 -30.10 11.43 -11.75
C ALA A 227 -28.60 11.33 -12.10
N ASP A 228 -28.22 11.71 -13.32
CA ASP A 228 -26.83 11.75 -13.78
C ASP A 228 -25.97 12.73 -12.96
N GLU A 229 -26.48 13.92 -12.65
CA GLU A 229 -25.79 14.90 -11.80
C GLU A 229 -25.51 14.33 -10.40
N LYS A 230 -26.47 13.61 -9.80
CA LYS A 230 -26.29 12.93 -8.51
C LYS A 230 -25.27 11.80 -8.60
N GLN A 231 -25.31 10.98 -9.65
CA GLN A 231 -24.35 9.88 -9.84
C GLN A 231 -22.93 10.41 -10.04
N ASN A 232 -22.78 11.46 -10.85
CA ASN A 232 -21.50 12.11 -11.08
C ASN A 232 -20.94 12.73 -9.81
N TRP A 233 -21.79 13.32 -8.97
CA TRP A 233 -21.39 13.81 -7.65
C TRP A 233 -20.84 12.68 -6.77
N VAL A 234 -21.50 11.51 -6.71
CA VAL A 234 -21.02 10.35 -5.95
C VAL A 234 -19.66 9.89 -6.47
N ASN A 235 -19.57 9.66 -7.78
CA ASN A 235 -18.37 9.11 -8.41
C ASN A 235 -17.16 10.07 -8.29
N SER A 236 -17.37 11.37 -8.52
CA SER A 236 -16.30 12.36 -8.45
C SER A 236 -15.76 12.53 -7.02
N ASN A 237 -16.65 12.67 -6.03
CA ASN A 237 -16.22 12.79 -4.64
C ASN A 237 -15.59 11.49 -4.12
N PHE A 238 -16.08 10.33 -4.57
CA PHE A 238 -15.48 9.04 -4.23
C PHE A 238 -14.07 8.89 -4.83
N ALA A 239 -13.88 9.28 -6.09
CA ALA A 239 -12.56 9.28 -6.72
C ALA A 239 -11.56 10.20 -6.00
N ASN A 240 -12.02 11.38 -5.54
CA ASN A 240 -11.21 12.30 -4.74
C ASN A 240 -10.86 11.72 -3.37
N LEU A 241 -11.78 11.00 -2.73
CA LEU A 241 -11.51 10.31 -1.48
C LEU A 241 -10.43 9.22 -1.66
N LEU A 242 -10.55 8.41 -2.71
CA LEU A 242 -9.59 7.36 -3.03
C LEU A 242 -8.20 7.91 -3.36
N SER A 243 -8.10 9.08 -3.99
CA SER A 243 -6.79 9.69 -4.28
C SER A 243 -6.09 10.16 -3.00
N LEU A 244 -6.83 10.66 -2.01
CA LEU A 244 -6.29 11.02 -0.70
C LEU A 244 -5.77 9.81 0.08
N MET A 245 -6.47 8.67 0.02
CA MET A 245 -6.01 7.42 0.63
C MET A 245 -4.74 6.87 -0.03
N ARG A 246 -4.53 7.12 -1.32
CA ARG A 246 -3.34 6.67 -2.06
C ARG A 246 -2.12 7.55 -1.85
N GLN A 247 -2.29 8.81 -1.49
CA GLN A 247 -1.16 9.62 -1.07
C GLN A 247 -0.67 9.03 0.25
N ASP A 248 0.51 8.44 0.22
CA ASP A 248 1.11 7.78 1.38
C ASP A 248 1.36 8.80 2.50
N MET A 249 0.39 8.90 3.41
CA MET A 249 0.36 9.92 4.47
C MET A 249 0.86 9.39 5.82
N GLY A 250 1.21 8.09 5.91
CA GLY A 250 1.82 7.47 7.08
C GLY A 250 0.97 7.49 8.35
N GLY A 251 0.47 6.32 8.76
CA GLY A 251 -0.08 6.06 10.10
C GLY A 251 -1.39 6.80 10.44
N GLU A 252 -1.68 6.87 11.74
CA GLU A 252 -2.95 7.37 12.30
C GLU A 252 -3.29 8.82 11.91
N LYS A 253 -2.29 9.62 11.54
CA LYS A 253 -2.48 11.01 11.08
C LYS A 253 -3.27 11.12 9.78
N SER A 254 -3.33 10.04 8.99
CA SER A 254 -4.09 10.00 7.73
C SER A 254 -5.60 10.18 7.98
N TYR A 255 -6.10 9.66 9.11
CA TYR A 255 -7.52 9.73 9.45
C TYR A 255 -7.98 11.17 9.76
N ASP A 256 -7.10 11.98 10.37
CA ASP A 256 -7.34 13.40 10.65
C ASP A 256 -7.44 14.26 9.40
N ILE A 257 -7.06 13.75 8.24
CA ILE A 257 -7.24 14.41 6.93
C ILE A 257 -8.46 13.86 6.22
N ILE A 258 -8.66 12.54 6.25
CA ILE A 258 -9.74 11.88 5.51
C ILE A 258 -11.12 12.20 6.11
N VAL A 259 -11.27 12.10 7.44
CA VAL A 259 -12.55 12.33 8.12
C VAL A 259 -13.09 13.75 7.84
N PRO A 260 -12.29 14.83 7.96
CA PRO A 260 -12.76 16.17 7.60
C PRO A 260 -13.16 16.34 6.14
N VAL A 261 -12.54 15.61 5.21
CA VAL A 261 -12.91 15.68 3.78
C VAL A 261 -14.30 15.11 3.56
N ILE A 262 -14.59 13.94 4.15
CA ILE A 262 -15.92 13.32 4.10
C ILE A 262 -16.98 14.28 4.68
N VAL A 263 -16.69 14.85 5.86
CA VAL A 263 -17.60 15.80 6.52
C VAL A 263 -17.86 17.04 5.66
N LYS A 264 -16.81 17.64 5.07
CA LYS A 264 -16.95 18.84 4.23
C LYS A 264 -17.73 18.57 2.95
N VAL A 265 -17.50 17.43 2.29
CA VAL A 265 -18.23 17.02 1.08
C VAL A 265 -19.72 16.87 1.37
N LEU A 266 -20.06 16.26 2.50
CA LEU A 266 -21.45 16.05 2.94
C LEU A 266 -22.08 17.30 3.55
N LYS A 267 -21.29 18.34 3.83
CA LYS A 267 -21.69 19.50 4.64
C LYS A 267 -22.26 19.08 6.00
N ALA A 268 -21.73 17.98 6.55
CA ALA A 268 -22.07 17.51 7.88
C ALA A 268 -21.41 18.39 8.95
N ASN A 269 -21.84 18.23 10.20
CA ASN A 269 -21.38 19.09 11.29
C ASN A 269 -20.27 18.45 12.10
N GLN A 270 -20.39 17.15 12.39
CA GLN A 270 -19.44 16.41 13.21
C GLN A 270 -19.25 15.00 12.66
N ALA A 271 -18.07 14.43 12.91
CA ALA A 271 -17.85 13.01 12.70
C ALA A 271 -16.81 12.46 13.68
N SER A 272 -16.93 11.17 13.99
CA SER A 272 -16.06 10.42 14.87
C SER A 272 -15.72 9.09 14.23
N LEU A 273 -14.43 8.76 14.16
CA LEU A 273 -13.92 7.50 13.63
C LEU A 273 -13.44 6.62 14.79
N PHE A 274 -14.06 5.47 14.94
CA PHE A 274 -13.68 4.44 15.90
C PHE A 274 -13.01 3.28 15.17
N LEU A 275 -11.82 2.87 15.58
CA LEU A 275 -11.14 1.70 15.02
C LEU A 275 -11.23 0.51 15.98
N TYR A 276 -11.42 -0.68 15.43
CA TYR A 276 -11.51 -1.90 16.22
C TYR A 276 -10.12 -2.39 16.64
N SER A 277 -9.92 -2.63 17.93
CA SER A 277 -8.72 -3.28 18.47
C SER A 277 -9.00 -4.74 18.78
N SER A 278 -8.31 -5.65 18.09
CA SER A 278 -8.46 -7.10 18.33
C SER A 278 -7.83 -7.57 19.64
N GLU A 279 -6.89 -6.80 20.22
CA GLU A 279 -6.17 -7.19 21.45
C GLU A 279 -7.06 -7.01 22.68
N GLU A 280 -7.78 -5.89 22.75
CA GLU A 280 -8.61 -5.48 23.89
C GLU A 280 -10.12 -5.70 23.63
N ASN A 281 -10.49 -6.11 22.41
CA ASN A 281 -11.88 -6.31 21.96
C ASN A 281 -12.77 -5.09 22.20
N GLU A 282 -12.29 -3.92 21.76
CA GLU A 282 -12.94 -2.62 21.97
C GLU A 282 -12.85 -1.73 20.73
N LEU A 283 -13.71 -0.72 20.66
CA LEU A 283 -13.68 0.33 19.63
C LEU A 283 -13.07 1.61 20.21
N CYS A 284 -11.94 2.03 19.66
CA CYS A 284 -11.18 3.20 20.13
C CYS A 284 -11.41 4.39 19.22
N LEU A 285 -11.74 5.56 19.77
CA LEU A 285 -11.82 6.81 19.01
C LEU A 285 -10.41 7.21 18.50
N THR A 286 -10.20 7.17 17.19
CA THR A 286 -8.90 7.47 16.57
C THR A 286 -8.87 8.86 15.91
N SER A 287 -10.00 9.33 15.37
CA SER A 287 -10.10 10.66 14.77
C SER A 287 -11.48 11.27 14.99
N ALA A 288 -11.54 12.58 15.13
CA ALA A 288 -12.79 13.30 15.28
C ALA A 288 -12.74 14.70 14.63
N TYR A 289 -13.83 15.09 13.99
CA TYR A 289 -14.00 16.41 13.39
C TYR A 289 -15.09 17.20 14.10
N ALA A 290 -14.76 18.43 14.50
CA ALA A 290 -15.65 19.36 15.22
C ALA A 290 -16.31 18.76 16.49
N TYR A 291 -15.71 17.70 17.03
CA TYR A 291 -16.00 17.12 18.33
C TYR A 291 -15.13 17.82 19.38
N GLU A 292 -15.67 18.06 20.59
CA GLU A 292 -15.01 18.83 21.64
C GLU A 292 -13.54 18.43 21.83
N ARG A 293 -12.64 19.31 21.39
CA ARG A 293 -11.22 19.02 21.15
C ARG A 293 -10.38 18.69 22.39
N LYS A 294 -10.95 18.55 23.60
CA LYS A 294 -10.12 18.54 24.83
C LYS A 294 -10.54 17.67 26.03
N LYS A 295 -11.45 16.69 25.94
CA LYS A 295 -11.72 15.80 27.09
C LYS A 295 -11.85 14.29 26.88
N TYR A 296 -11.84 13.76 25.66
CA TYR A 296 -11.93 12.30 25.47
C TYR A 296 -11.16 11.79 24.24
N THR A 297 -9.86 12.05 24.18
CA THR A 297 -8.94 11.41 23.21
C THR A 297 -8.79 9.89 23.46
N GLU A 298 -9.48 9.35 24.46
CA GLU A 298 -9.43 7.94 24.88
C GLU A 298 -10.83 7.33 25.05
N LYS A 299 -11.84 7.85 24.34
CA LYS A 299 -13.17 7.21 24.39
C LYS A 299 -13.06 5.81 23.78
N LYS A 300 -13.19 4.82 24.66
CA LYS A 300 -13.25 3.39 24.34
C LYS A 300 -14.69 2.93 24.53
N ILE A 301 -15.20 2.21 23.55
CA ILE A 301 -16.51 1.58 23.62
C ILE A 301 -16.28 0.09 23.81
N GLN A 302 -16.74 -0.43 24.94
CA GLN A 302 -16.59 -1.85 25.26
C GLN A 302 -17.57 -2.71 24.46
N SER A 303 -17.25 -4.00 24.38
CA SER A 303 -18.13 -4.97 23.75
C SER A 303 -19.51 -5.00 24.40
N GLY A 304 -20.55 -4.88 23.57
CA GLY A 304 -21.96 -4.88 23.97
C GLY A 304 -22.55 -3.50 24.26
N GLU A 305 -21.78 -2.42 24.12
CA GLU A 305 -22.23 -1.08 24.52
C GLU A 305 -22.63 -0.19 23.34
N GLY A 306 -23.91 0.21 23.33
CA GLY A 306 -24.43 1.29 22.48
C GLY A 306 -24.57 0.96 20.99
N LEU A 307 -25.13 1.92 20.25
CA LEU A 307 -25.46 1.75 18.83
C LEU A 307 -24.21 1.62 17.94
N VAL A 308 -23.08 2.17 18.36
CA VAL A 308 -21.80 2.03 17.64
C VAL A 308 -21.33 0.58 17.67
N TRP A 309 -21.44 -0.10 18.82
CA TRP A 309 -21.13 -1.52 18.92
C TRP A 309 -22.17 -2.40 18.22
N GLU A 310 -23.45 -2.06 18.31
CA GLU A 310 -24.52 -2.77 17.58
C GLU A 310 -24.30 -2.71 16.06
N CYS A 311 -23.92 -1.55 15.53
CA CYS A 311 -23.54 -1.39 14.12
C CYS A 311 -22.33 -2.28 13.74
N PHE A 312 -21.37 -2.44 14.65
CA PHE A 312 -20.20 -3.30 14.45
C PHE A 312 -20.60 -4.78 14.35
N LEU A 313 -21.52 -5.24 15.20
CA LEU A 313 -22.02 -6.62 15.17
C LEU A 313 -22.88 -6.89 13.93
N ASP A 314 -23.80 -5.98 13.62
CA ASP A 314 -24.78 -6.16 12.54
C ASP A 314 -24.18 -5.94 11.14
N LYS A 315 -23.03 -5.27 11.05
CA LYS A 315 -22.34 -4.90 9.79
C LYS A 315 -23.24 -4.09 8.85
N ARG A 316 -24.22 -3.39 9.39
CA ARG A 316 -25.19 -2.57 8.66
C ARG A 316 -25.17 -1.15 9.20
N SER A 317 -25.35 -0.19 8.30
CA SER A 317 -25.45 1.21 8.71
C SER A 317 -26.74 1.46 9.50
N ILE A 318 -26.63 2.24 10.57
CA ILE A 318 -27.75 2.69 11.40
C ILE A 318 -28.01 4.15 11.06
N LEU A 319 -29.26 4.47 10.71
CA LEU A 319 -29.70 5.81 10.36
C LEU A 319 -30.71 6.30 11.39
N LEU A 320 -30.38 7.37 12.10
CA LEU A 320 -31.24 8.00 13.11
C LEU A 320 -31.70 9.36 12.58
N THR A 321 -33.01 9.51 12.43
CA THR A 321 -33.67 10.77 12.01
C THR A 321 -34.50 11.39 13.13
N ASP A 322 -34.92 10.57 14.11
CA ASP A 322 -35.61 11.01 15.30
C ASP A 322 -34.68 10.80 16.50
N ILE A 323 -34.08 11.89 16.98
CA ILE A 323 -32.99 11.88 17.95
C ILE A 323 -33.52 12.51 19.24
N PRO A 324 -33.52 11.77 20.37
CA PRO A 324 -33.98 12.31 21.66
C PRO A 324 -33.20 13.55 22.09
N ASP A 325 -33.90 14.46 22.78
CA ASP A 325 -33.27 15.63 23.40
C ASP A 325 -32.15 15.18 24.36
N ASN A 326 -30.98 15.83 24.27
CA ASN A 326 -29.76 15.52 25.02
C ASN A 326 -29.05 14.18 24.69
N TYR A 327 -29.39 13.50 23.60
CA TYR A 327 -28.65 12.31 23.16
C TYR A 327 -27.23 12.66 22.68
N VAL A 328 -27.11 13.68 21.83
CA VAL A 328 -25.84 14.26 21.38
C VAL A 328 -26.04 15.74 21.06
N SER A 329 -25.06 16.58 21.34
CA SER A 329 -25.11 18.01 21.03
C SER A 329 -23.95 18.44 20.13
N ILE A 330 -24.29 19.25 19.12
CA ILE A 330 -23.32 19.99 18.32
C ILE A 330 -23.08 21.31 19.03
N THR A 331 -21.89 21.47 19.60
CA THR A 331 -21.49 22.65 20.38
C THR A 331 -20.85 23.72 19.49
N SER A 332 -21.19 24.98 19.73
CA SER A 332 -20.56 26.17 19.16
C SER A 332 -20.19 27.13 20.28
N GLY A 333 -19.31 28.10 20.01
CA GLY A 333 -19.03 29.19 20.96
C GLY A 333 -20.26 30.04 21.31
N LEU A 334 -21.37 29.87 20.60
CA LEU A 334 -22.63 30.57 20.81
C LEU A 334 -23.73 29.73 21.47
N GLY A 335 -23.53 28.43 21.67
CA GLY A 335 -24.55 27.52 22.23
C GLY A 335 -24.46 26.10 21.67
N GLU A 336 -25.43 25.27 22.02
CA GLU A 336 -25.51 23.86 21.62
C GLU A 336 -26.83 23.56 20.91
N ALA A 337 -26.81 22.62 19.96
CA ALA A 337 -28.01 22.17 19.26
C ALA A 337 -27.97 20.67 18.96
N THR A 338 -29.13 20.01 19.00
CA THR A 338 -29.28 18.60 18.64
C THR A 338 -29.25 18.43 17.11
N PRO A 339 -28.48 17.46 16.57
CA PRO A 339 -28.53 17.15 15.14
C PRO A 339 -29.90 16.60 14.73
N ARG A 340 -30.25 16.75 13.44
CA ARG A 340 -31.48 16.13 12.88
C ARG A 340 -31.22 14.78 12.23
N PHE A 341 -29.94 14.42 12.05
CA PHE A 341 -29.56 13.20 11.38
C PHE A 341 -28.24 12.69 11.96
N ILE A 342 -28.20 11.42 12.35
CA ILE A 342 -26.98 10.70 12.72
C ILE A 342 -26.91 9.43 11.86
N MET A 343 -25.75 9.19 11.28
CA MET A 343 -25.46 7.94 10.58
C MET A 343 -24.26 7.27 11.22
N ILE A 344 -24.43 6.02 11.59
CA ILE A 344 -23.38 5.13 12.08
C ILE A 344 -23.08 4.16 10.94
N LEU A 345 -21.87 4.25 10.40
CA LEU A 345 -21.44 3.55 9.19
C LEU A 345 -20.35 2.54 9.54
N PRO A 346 -20.53 1.24 9.26
CA PRO A 346 -19.47 0.26 9.42
C PRO A 346 -18.45 0.39 8.29
N LEU A 347 -17.17 0.33 8.65
CA LEU A 347 -16.04 0.33 7.71
C LEU A 347 -15.62 -1.10 7.48
N THR A 348 -16.00 -1.66 6.34
CA THR A 348 -15.88 -3.10 6.07
C THR A 348 -14.77 -3.44 5.08
N ASN A 349 -14.14 -4.60 5.27
CA ASN A 349 -13.20 -5.21 4.34
C ASN A 349 -13.44 -6.73 4.32
N HIS A 350 -13.82 -7.29 3.16
CA HIS A 350 -14.12 -8.74 3.02
C HIS A 350 -14.98 -9.31 4.16
N ASP A 351 -16.12 -8.66 4.43
CA ASP A 351 -17.06 -8.97 5.52
C ASP A 351 -16.54 -8.77 6.96
N GLN A 352 -15.32 -8.29 7.18
CA GLN A 352 -14.83 -7.88 8.50
C GLN A 352 -15.03 -6.39 8.72
N VAL A 353 -15.45 -5.99 9.92
CA VAL A 353 -15.57 -4.57 10.28
C VAL A 353 -14.25 -4.12 10.91
N GLU A 354 -13.57 -3.18 10.28
CA GLU A 354 -12.27 -2.65 10.73
C GLU A 354 -12.43 -1.44 11.66
N GLY A 355 -13.59 -0.79 11.58
CA GLY A 355 -13.95 0.37 12.38
C GLY A 355 -15.36 0.86 12.08
N ILE A 356 -15.78 1.91 12.78
CA ILE A 356 -17.07 2.58 12.62
C ILE A 356 -16.83 4.07 12.41
N LEU A 357 -17.52 4.64 11.42
CA LEU A 357 -17.59 6.09 11.22
C LEU A 357 -18.97 6.58 11.63
N GLU A 358 -19.02 7.43 12.65
CA GLU A 358 -20.25 8.09 13.09
C GLU A 358 -20.26 9.53 12.57
N ILE A 359 -21.37 9.96 11.99
CA ILE A 359 -21.52 11.30 11.40
C ILE A 359 -22.83 11.92 11.89
N ALA A 360 -22.74 13.15 12.40
CA ALA A 360 -23.88 13.95 12.82
C ALA A 360 -24.05 15.19 11.93
N SER A 361 -25.30 15.48 11.56
CA SER A 361 -25.66 16.55 10.65
C SER A 361 -26.98 17.21 11.04
N PHE A 362 -27.07 18.52 10.85
CA PHE A 362 -28.36 19.20 10.86
C PHE A 362 -29.18 18.89 9.61
N GLN A 363 -28.60 18.45 8.51
CA GLN A 363 -29.33 18.11 7.28
C GLN A 363 -29.51 16.60 7.17
N VAL A 364 -30.73 16.15 6.83
CA VAL A 364 -30.98 14.75 6.48
C VAL A 364 -30.33 14.48 5.14
N PHE A 365 -29.57 13.38 5.05
CA PHE A 365 -28.87 13.02 3.82
C PHE A 365 -29.80 12.40 2.79
N ASP A 366 -29.64 12.84 1.55
CA ASP A 366 -30.29 12.22 0.39
C ASP A 366 -29.72 10.83 0.09
N LYS A 367 -30.48 10.00 -0.63
CA LYS A 367 -30.08 8.63 -0.99
C LYS A 367 -28.69 8.55 -1.64
N TYR A 368 -28.35 9.50 -2.51
CA TYR A 368 -27.05 9.51 -3.19
C TYR A 368 -25.88 9.83 -2.25
N GLN A 369 -26.11 10.64 -1.19
CA GLN A 369 -25.10 10.93 -0.17
C GLN A 369 -24.86 9.70 0.73
N ILE A 370 -25.92 8.96 1.05
CA ILE A 370 -25.83 7.68 1.77
C ILE A 370 -25.08 6.65 0.90
N GLU A 371 -25.34 6.59 -0.41
CA GLU A 371 -24.59 5.72 -1.33
C GLU A 371 -23.10 6.07 -1.36
N TYR A 372 -22.76 7.37 -1.44
CA TYR A 372 -21.38 7.83 -1.32
C TYR A 372 -20.73 7.38 -0.01
N LEU A 373 -21.44 7.51 1.12
CA LEU A 373 -20.95 7.07 2.42
C LEU A 373 -20.72 5.57 2.48
N ASN A 374 -21.64 4.74 1.98
CA ASN A 374 -21.44 3.29 1.96
C ASN A 374 -20.20 2.91 1.12
N LYS A 375 -20.04 3.49 -0.08
CA LYS A 375 -18.84 3.30 -0.91
C LYS A 375 -17.57 3.76 -0.20
N ALA A 376 -17.63 4.92 0.46
CA ALA A 376 -16.54 5.45 1.26
C ALA A 376 -16.20 4.53 2.44
N GLY A 377 -17.20 3.92 3.08
CA GLY A 377 -17.06 3.00 4.20
C GLY A 377 -16.30 1.72 3.82
N GLU A 378 -16.67 1.11 2.69
CA GLU A 378 -15.96 -0.05 2.13
C GLU A 378 -14.50 0.29 1.77
N ALA A 379 -14.29 1.42 1.11
CA ALA A 379 -12.94 1.86 0.74
C ALA A 379 -12.08 2.19 1.97
N LEU A 380 -12.65 2.86 2.97
CA LEU A 380 -12.00 3.15 4.25
C LEU A 380 -11.66 1.87 5.01
N GLY A 381 -12.58 0.91 5.07
CA GLY A 381 -12.33 -0.37 5.73
C GLY A 381 -11.14 -1.10 5.10
N ALA A 382 -11.12 -1.21 3.77
CA ALA A 382 -9.99 -1.79 3.05
C ALA A 382 -8.68 -1.01 3.28
N PHE A 383 -8.74 0.33 3.30
CA PHE A 383 -7.58 1.18 3.58
C PHE A 383 -7.03 0.97 4.99
N ILE A 384 -7.89 0.92 6.01
CA ILE A 384 -7.51 0.68 7.42
C ILE A 384 -6.87 -0.70 7.57
N ALA A 385 -7.47 -1.74 6.98
CA ALA A 385 -6.93 -3.09 7.02
C ALA A 385 -5.52 -3.14 6.41
N ASN A 386 -5.35 -2.52 5.23
CA ASN A 386 -4.05 -2.45 4.55
C ASN A 386 -3.01 -1.67 5.37
N GLN A 387 -3.39 -0.55 6.00
CA GLN A 387 -2.50 0.20 6.88
C GLN A 387 -2.07 -0.65 8.08
N ARG A 388 -3.00 -1.37 8.73
CA ARG A 388 -2.67 -2.27 9.85
C ARG A 388 -1.71 -3.38 9.44
N ILE A 389 -1.94 -4.00 8.29
CA ILE A 389 -1.04 -5.03 7.73
C ILE A 389 0.35 -4.45 7.46
N SER A 390 0.43 -3.29 6.82
CA SER A 390 1.69 -2.61 6.52
C SER A 390 2.47 -2.27 7.79
N SER A 391 1.82 -1.66 8.79
CA SER A 391 2.45 -1.34 10.09
C SER A 391 2.94 -2.58 10.83
N ARG A 392 2.15 -3.66 10.84
CA ARG A 392 2.58 -4.93 11.47
C ARG A 392 3.76 -5.56 10.74
N THR A 393 3.77 -5.49 9.41
CA THR A 393 4.88 -5.98 8.59
C THR A 393 6.16 -5.19 8.84
N GLU A 394 6.07 -3.86 8.96
CA GLU A 394 7.21 -3.01 9.32
C GLU A 394 7.77 -3.35 10.71
N LEU A 395 6.89 -3.53 11.70
CA LEU A 395 7.29 -3.91 13.05
C LEU A 395 8.02 -5.26 13.07
N LEU A 396 7.43 -6.28 12.42
CA LEU A 396 8.03 -7.63 12.33
C LEU A 396 9.35 -7.61 11.57
N LEU A 397 9.47 -6.79 10.52
CA LEU A 397 10.73 -6.64 9.79
C LEU A 397 11.82 -6.03 10.68
N ARG A 398 11.50 -4.98 11.44
CA ARG A 398 12.45 -4.38 12.41
C ARG A 398 12.86 -5.38 13.48
N GLN A 399 11.91 -6.16 14.01
CA GLN A 399 12.21 -7.20 14.99
C GLN A 399 13.14 -8.27 14.40
N SER A 400 12.83 -8.77 13.20
CA SER A 400 13.68 -9.75 12.52
C SER A 400 15.09 -9.22 12.23
N GLN A 401 15.23 -7.94 11.89
CA GLN A 401 16.54 -7.31 11.68
C GLN A 401 17.36 -7.25 12.97
N ASN A 402 16.72 -6.83 14.08
CA ASN A 402 17.37 -6.79 15.40
C ASN A 402 17.80 -8.18 15.88
N ASP A 403 16.92 -9.19 15.70
CA ASP A 403 17.22 -10.57 16.08
C ASP A 403 18.40 -11.12 15.27
N ALA A 404 18.46 -10.82 13.97
CA ALA A 404 19.59 -11.20 13.11
C ALA A 404 20.91 -10.53 13.54
N GLU A 405 20.87 -9.26 13.95
CA GLU A 405 22.04 -8.55 14.46
C GLU A 405 22.52 -9.12 15.81
N GLN A 406 21.60 -9.45 16.71
CA GLN A 406 21.93 -10.13 17.97
C GLN A 406 22.56 -11.49 17.74
N LEU A 407 22.00 -12.31 16.85
CA LEU A 407 22.56 -13.62 16.51
C LEU A 407 23.97 -13.49 15.93
N ARG A 408 24.19 -12.52 15.05
CA ARG A 408 25.51 -12.26 14.47
C ARG A 408 26.53 -11.84 15.54
N SER A 409 26.12 -11.03 16.51
CA SER A 409 26.96 -10.67 17.65
C SER A 409 27.29 -11.90 18.53
N GLN A 410 26.31 -12.76 18.80
CA GLN A 410 26.52 -14.00 19.56
C GLN A 410 27.42 -14.98 18.82
N GLU A 411 27.28 -15.09 17.49
CA GLU A 411 28.14 -15.94 16.66
C GLU A 411 29.61 -15.46 16.70
N GLU A 412 29.85 -14.15 16.60
CA GLU A 412 31.21 -13.59 16.69
C GLU A 412 31.82 -13.78 18.10
N GLU A 413 31.04 -13.56 19.16
CA GLU A 413 31.48 -13.82 20.54
C GLU A 413 31.78 -15.32 20.77
N MET A 414 30.92 -16.20 20.26
CA MET A 414 31.14 -17.64 20.33
C MET A 414 32.37 -18.07 19.51
N ARG A 415 32.60 -17.46 18.34
CA ARG A 415 33.82 -17.70 17.54
C ARG A 415 35.07 -17.31 18.32
N GLN A 416 35.08 -16.13 18.94
CA GLN A 416 36.19 -15.68 19.79
C GLN A 416 36.42 -16.61 20.97
N ASN A 417 35.37 -17.00 21.69
CA ASN A 417 35.46 -17.96 22.80
C ASN A 417 36.01 -19.32 22.34
N MET A 418 35.62 -19.77 21.13
CA MET A 418 36.12 -21.02 20.56
C MET A 418 37.59 -20.94 20.12
N GLU A 419 38.01 -19.79 19.57
CA GLU A 419 39.42 -19.50 19.25
C GLU A 419 40.28 -19.47 20.53
N GLU A 420 39.81 -18.82 21.60
CA GLU A 420 40.50 -18.78 22.90
C GLU A 420 40.54 -20.15 23.59
N LEU A 421 39.43 -20.92 23.54
CA LEU A 421 39.40 -22.31 24.02
C LEU A 421 40.36 -23.21 23.23
N SER A 422 40.46 -23.04 21.91
CA SER A 422 41.42 -23.79 21.11
C SER A 422 42.86 -23.43 21.46
N ALA A 423 43.16 -22.15 21.65
CA ALA A 423 44.49 -21.68 22.04
C ALA A 423 44.88 -22.18 23.44
N THR A 424 43.97 -22.10 24.42
CA THR A 424 44.19 -22.63 25.77
C THR A 424 44.34 -24.14 25.78
N GLN A 425 43.57 -24.87 24.97
CA GLN A 425 43.72 -26.32 24.80
C GLN A 425 45.08 -26.68 24.19
N GLU A 426 45.55 -25.92 23.19
CA GLU A 426 46.89 -26.10 22.60
C GLU A 426 48.00 -25.81 23.62
N GLU A 427 47.86 -24.74 24.41
CA GLU A 427 48.82 -24.41 25.46
C GLU A 427 48.84 -25.47 26.58
N MET A 428 47.68 -25.96 27.01
CA MET A 428 47.53 -27.03 27.99
C MET A 428 48.14 -28.34 27.51
N THR A 429 47.91 -28.71 26.25
CA THR A 429 48.53 -29.91 25.68
C THR A 429 50.05 -29.77 25.61
N ARG A 430 50.58 -28.60 25.21
CA ARG A 430 52.03 -28.33 25.27
C ARG A 430 52.58 -28.46 26.70
N LYS A 431 51.96 -27.79 27.68
CA LYS A 431 52.36 -27.87 29.09
C LYS A 431 52.30 -29.30 29.63
N ASN A 432 51.24 -30.05 29.33
CA ASN A 432 51.13 -31.46 29.73
C ASN A 432 52.23 -32.31 29.10
N THR A 433 52.58 -32.11 27.82
CA THR A 433 53.70 -32.84 27.21
C THR A 433 55.05 -32.46 27.82
N GLU A 434 55.22 -31.21 28.24
CA GLU A 434 56.45 -30.75 28.92
C GLU A 434 56.55 -31.33 30.34
N ILE A 435 55.46 -31.30 31.11
CA ILE A 435 55.36 -31.93 32.42
C ILE A 435 55.64 -33.43 32.32
N GLU A 436 55.06 -34.12 31.34
CA GLU A 436 55.31 -35.56 31.14
C GLU A 436 56.79 -35.82 30.84
N LYS A 437 57.43 -35.01 29.98
CA LYS A 437 58.87 -35.10 29.74
C LYS A 437 59.70 -34.86 31.01
N MET A 438 59.36 -33.84 31.80
CA MET A 438 60.03 -33.56 33.07
C MET A 438 59.86 -34.71 34.07
N PHE A 439 58.67 -35.30 34.12
CA PHE A 439 58.38 -36.45 34.98
C PHE A 439 59.20 -37.68 34.59
N GLN A 440 59.27 -38.00 33.30
CA GLN A 440 60.12 -39.07 32.77
C GLN A 440 61.61 -38.83 33.08
N GLN A 441 62.10 -37.59 32.93
CA GLN A 441 63.48 -37.23 33.29
C GLN A 441 63.74 -37.38 34.79
N SER A 442 62.76 -37.05 35.64
CA SER A 442 62.87 -37.21 37.09
C SER A 442 62.96 -38.69 37.47
N LEU A 443 62.10 -39.54 36.91
CA LEU A 443 62.15 -40.99 37.13
C LEU A 443 63.48 -41.59 36.68
N GLN A 444 64.01 -41.15 35.53
CA GLN A 444 65.31 -41.62 35.04
C GLN A 444 66.47 -41.21 35.97
N LYS A 445 66.45 -39.98 36.49
CA LYS A 445 67.45 -39.52 37.48
C LYS A 445 67.34 -40.28 38.80
N GLU A 446 66.13 -40.59 39.24
CA GLU A 446 65.91 -41.36 40.47
C GLU A 446 66.47 -42.78 40.34
N ALA A 447 66.27 -43.43 39.20
CA ALA A 447 66.86 -44.74 38.91
C ALA A 447 68.41 -44.69 38.91
N GLU A 448 69.01 -43.71 38.23
CA GLU A 448 70.48 -43.54 38.20
C GLU A 448 71.06 -43.27 39.60
N LEU A 449 70.36 -42.46 40.42
CA LEU A 449 70.80 -42.15 41.77
C LEU A 449 70.78 -43.41 42.67
N ASN A 450 69.74 -44.23 42.56
CA ASN A 450 69.63 -45.48 43.30
C ASN A 450 70.74 -46.49 42.92
N GLU A 451 71.13 -46.54 41.64
CA GLU A 451 72.24 -47.38 41.19
C GLU A 451 73.57 -46.93 41.82
N ARG A 452 73.87 -45.62 41.81
CA ARG A 452 75.07 -45.07 42.46
C ARG A 452 75.10 -45.31 43.97
N LEU A 453 73.95 -45.22 44.65
CA LEU A 453 73.87 -45.50 46.08
C LEU A 453 74.20 -46.95 46.41
N ASN A 454 73.74 -47.90 45.58
CA ASN A 454 74.08 -49.31 45.73
C ASN A 454 75.57 -49.56 45.50
N GLU A 455 76.19 -48.91 44.53
CA GLU A 455 77.63 -49.04 44.26
C GLU A 455 78.48 -48.54 45.45
N ILE A 456 78.12 -47.39 46.04
CA ILE A 456 78.81 -46.82 47.20
C ILE A 456 78.69 -47.74 48.43
N ALA A 457 77.51 -48.34 48.65
CA ALA A 457 77.29 -49.26 49.76
C ALA A 457 78.22 -50.48 49.68
N LEU A 458 78.38 -51.06 48.48
CA LEU A 458 79.26 -52.19 48.23
C LEU A 458 80.74 -51.86 48.47
N LEU A 459 81.19 -50.67 48.06
CA LEU A 459 82.57 -50.21 48.26
C LEU A 459 82.92 -50.07 49.76
N LYS A 460 82.01 -49.50 50.56
CA LYS A 460 82.20 -49.36 52.01
C LYS A 460 82.35 -50.70 52.72
N GLU A 461 81.58 -51.71 52.32
CA GLU A 461 81.64 -53.03 52.94
C GLU A 461 82.98 -53.72 52.68
N ASN A 462 83.52 -53.58 51.46
CA ASN A 462 84.84 -54.10 51.10
C ASN A 462 86.00 -53.42 51.86
N GLU A 463 85.94 -52.11 52.10
CA GLU A 463 86.98 -51.42 52.88
C GLU A 463 86.99 -51.90 54.34
N ASN A 464 85.83 -52.04 54.96
CA ASN A 464 85.71 -52.49 56.34
C ASN A 464 86.32 -53.89 56.55
N GLN A 465 86.12 -54.81 55.60
CA GLN A 465 86.72 -56.15 55.65
C GLN A 465 88.25 -56.08 55.64
N LYS A 466 88.85 -55.27 54.75
CA LYS A 466 90.31 -55.13 54.65
C LYS A 466 90.94 -54.57 55.92
N THR A 467 90.30 -53.59 56.55
CA THR A 467 90.80 -53.02 57.81
C THR A 467 90.82 -54.06 58.93
N GLN A 468 89.78 -54.91 59.00
CA GLN A 468 89.69 -55.95 60.03
C GLN A 468 90.79 -57.01 59.88
N GLU A 469 91.13 -57.38 58.64
CA GLU A 469 92.22 -58.33 58.36
C GLU A 469 93.59 -57.81 58.82
N GLN A 470 93.88 -56.53 58.61
CA GLN A 470 95.15 -55.91 59.01
C GLN A 470 95.36 -55.91 60.53
N ILE A 471 94.30 -55.63 61.31
CA ILE A 471 94.36 -55.64 62.77
C ILE A 471 94.72 -57.04 63.29
N ASN A 472 94.09 -58.07 62.73
CA ASN A 472 94.36 -59.46 63.13
C ASN A 472 95.81 -59.88 62.83
N TYR A 473 96.36 -59.45 61.70
CA TYR A 473 97.75 -59.74 61.31
C TYR A 473 98.76 -59.16 62.31
N ILE A 474 98.61 -57.88 62.69
CA ILE A 474 99.54 -57.20 63.62
C ILE A 474 99.53 -57.87 65.00
N ASN A 475 98.35 -58.24 65.51
CA ASN A 475 98.23 -58.88 66.81
C ASN A 475 98.91 -60.25 66.87
N ASN A 476 98.81 -61.04 65.81
CA ASN A 476 99.51 -62.33 65.72
C ASN A 476 101.02 -62.14 65.67
N TYR A 477 101.51 -61.16 64.91
CA TYR A 477 102.94 -60.86 64.81
C TYR A 477 103.55 -60.48 66.17
N ARG A 478 102.85 -59.65 66.97
CA ARG A 478 103.29 -59.26 68.32
C ARG A 478 103.44 -60.46 69.27
N LYS A 479 102.51 -61.41 69.25
CA LYS A 479 102.57 -62.61 70.11
C LYS A 479 103.78 -63.48 69.79
N THR A 480 104.12 -63.65 68.52
CA THR A 480 105.29 -64.43 68.09
C THR A 480 106.60 -63.83 68.62
N LEU A 481 106.77 -62.51 68.55
CA LEU A 481 107.99 -61.85 69.04
C LEU A 481 108.20 -62.01 70.54
N LEU A 482 107.15 -61.89 71.34
CA LEU A 482 107.23 -62.10 72.79
C LEU A 482 107.55 -63.57 73.12
N GLY A 483 106.94 -64.52 72.41
CA GLY A 483 107.23 -65.94 72.59
C GLY A 483 108.68 -66.32 72.28
N ILE A 484 109.34 -65.65 71.32
CA ILE A 484 110.78 -65.87 71.04
C ILE A 484 111.64 -65.44 72.24
N LEU A 485 111.34 -64.30 72.88
CA LEU A 485 112.11 -63.80 74.02
C LEU A 485 112.04 -64.74 75.23
N ASP A 486 110.89 -65.36 75.46
CA ASP A 486 110.64 -66.29 76.58
C ASP A 486 111.36 -67.64 76.46
N HIS A 487 111.82 -68.02 75.26
CA HIS A 487 112.58 -69.25 75.06
C HIS A 487 114.10 -69.08 75.19
N LEU A 488 114.60 -67.86 75.35
CA LEU A 488 116.04 -67.61 75.51
C LEU A 488 116.47 -67.84 76.96
N PRO A 489 117.49 -68.68 77.23
CA PRO A 489 117.94 -69.03 78.59
C PRO A 489 118.79 -67.93 79.24
N HIS A 490 118.60 -66.68 78.84
CA HIS A 490 119.33 -65.51 79.35
C HIS A 490 118.35 -64.57 80.00
N LYS A 491 118.76 -63.90 81.07
CA LYS A 491 117.93 -62.84 81.67
C LYS A 491 117.94 -61.65 80.73
N ILE A 492 116.83 -61.43 80.02
CA ILE A 492 116.66 -60.32 79.08
C ILE A 492 115.58 -59.39 79.62
N PHE A 493 115.96 -58.14 79.86
CA PHE A 493 115.02 -57.10 80.25
C PHE A 493 115.33 -55.80 79.53
N LEU A 494 114.30 -55.05 79.21
CA LEU A 494 114.37 -53.70 78.69
C LEU A 494 113.71 -52.78 79.70
N LYS A 495 114.46 -51.81 80.22
CA LYS A 495 113.94 -50.76 81.10
C LYS A 495 113.79 -49.45 80.33
N ASP A 496 112.86 -48.60 80.73
CA ASP A 496 112.69 -47.25 80.19
C ASP A 496 113.70 -46.23 80.77
N GLU A 497 113.56 -44.95 80.37
CA GLU A 497 114.37 -43.83 80.87
C GLU A 497 114.22 -43.58 82.38
N GLN A 498 113.18 -44.13 83.02
CA GLN A 498 112.95 -44.02 84.46
C GLN A 498 113.49 -45.24 85.21
N GLY A 499 113.95 -46.27 84.51
CA GLY A 499 114.47 -47.52 85.07
C GLY A 499 113.38 -48.56 85.32
N LYS A 500 112.17 -48.38 84.78
CA LYS A 500 111.06 -49.32 84.89
C LYS A 500 111.10 -50.35 83.78
N MET A 501 110.81 -51.61 84.08
CA MET A 501 110.82 -52.68 83.07
C MET A 501 109.67 -52.51 82.06
N VAL A 502 109.95 -52.62 80.76
CA VAL A 502 109.00 -52.48 79.62
C VAL A 502 108.82 -53.83 78.90
N ILE A 503 109.90 -54.60 78.80
CA ILE A 503 109.89 -55.97 78.31
C ILE A 503 110.77 -56.78 79.27
N VAL A 504 110.27 -57.93 79.69
CA VAL A 504 111.05 -58.92 80.42
C VAL A 504 110.74 -60.28 79.81
N ASN A 505 111.71 -61.17 79.77
CA ASN A 505 111.43 -62.57 79.46
C ASN A 505 111.11 -63.37 80.74
N THR A 506 110.55 -64.55 80.55
CA THR A 506 110.29 -65.54 81.62
C THR A 506 111.48 -65.76 82.56
N VAL A 507 112.72 -65.81 82.06
CA VAL A 507 113.91 -66.04 82.90
C VAL A 507 114.16 -64.89 83.90
N VAL A 508 113.90 -63.64 83.51
CA VAL A 508 113.90 -62.51 84.46
C VAL A 508 112.72 -62.62 85.41
N ALA A 509 111.55 -62.99 84.90
CA ALA A 509 110.34 -63.14 85.70
C ALA A 509 110.51 -64.16 86.84
N ASP A 510 111.04 -65.33 86.51
CA ASP A 510 111.34 -66.42 87.45
C ASP A 510 112.38 -66.01 88.49
N ALA A 511 113.40 -65.23 88.10
CA ALA A 511 114.43 -64.76 89.02
C ALA A 511 113.93 -63.74 90.04
N HIS A 512 112.87 -63.00 89.71
CA HIS A 512 112.18 -62.10 90.65
C HIS A 512 110.99 -62.77 91.34
N HIS A 513 110.70 -64.04 91.05
CA HIS A 513 109.54 -64.78 91.53
C HIS A 513 108.20 -64.09 91.25
N MET A 514 108.05 -63.44 90.07
CA MET A 514 106.84 -62.74 89.61
C MET A 514 106.53 -63.06 88.14
N THR A 515 105.33 -62.75 87.64
CA THR A 515 105.02 -62.89 86.19
C THR A 515 105.54 -61.70 85.37
N ALA A 516 105.75 -61.89 84.06
CA ALA A 516 106.23 -60.83 83.17
C ALA A 516 105.31 -59.59 83.17
N GLU A 517 104.00 -59.77 83.22
CA GLU A 517 103.01 -58.69 83.26
C GLU A 517 103.07 -57.88 84.56
N GLU A 518 103.39 -58.52 85.69
CA GLU A 518 103.52 -57.85 87.00
C GLU A 518 104.86 -57.13 87.20
N LEU A 519 105.89 -57.55 86.47
CA LEU A 519 107.21 -56.92 86.47
C LEU A 519 107.29 -55.69 85.57
N ILE A 520 106.52 -55.67 84.48
CA ILE A 520 106.42 -54.50 83.60
C ILE A 520 105.92 -53.30 84.43
N GLY A 521 106.71 -52.22 84.47
CA GLY A 521 106.45 -51.01 85.23
C GLY A 521 107.19 -50.90 86.57
N LYS A 522 107.80 -51.97 87.08
CA LYS A 522 108.60 -51.97 88.32
C LYS A 522 110.06 -51.59 88.07
N SER A 523 110.72 -51.05 89.09
CA SER A 523 112.12 -50.58 89.05
C SER A 523 112.98 -51.29 90.09
N ASP A 524 114.32 -51.17 90.01
CA ASP A 524 115.22 -51.82 90.99
C ASP A 524 115.01 -51.30 92.43
N PHE A 525 114.49 -50.08 92.59
CA PHE A 525 114.11 -49.50 93.90
C PHE A 525 113.02 -50.30 94.62
N ASP A 526 112.27 -51.14 93.90
CA ASP A 526 111.23 -51.99 94.47
C ASP A 526 111.81 -53.30 95.05
N PHE A 527 113.08 -53.63 94.78
CA PHE A 527 113.68 -54.93 95.12
C PHE A 527 114.89 -54.86 96.06
N VAL A 528 115.66 -53.77 96.06
CA VAL A 528 116.84 -53.60 96.93
C VAL A 528 116.76 -52.29 97.73
N ASP A 529 117.58 -52.12 98.77
CA ASP A 529 117.58 -50.88 99.56
C ASP A 529 117.92 -49.65 98.72
N ALA A 530 117.41 -48.49 99.14
CA ALA A 530 117.43 -47.27 98.32
C ALA A 530 118.85 -46.76 98.02
N GLU A 531 119.83 -47.01 98.91
CA GLU A 531 121.22 -46.61 98.68
C GLU A 531 121.84 -47.45 97.57
N THR A 532 121.67 -48.78 97.63
CA THR A 532 122.13 -49.72 96.60
C THR A 532 121.41 -49.54 95.25
N ALA A 533 120.08 -49.35 95.25
CA ALA A 533 119.29 -49.12 94.03
C ALA A 533 119.71 -47.83 93.31
N GLN A 534 119.98 -46.76 94.07
CA GLN A 534 120.41 -45.48 93.50
C GLN A 534 121.81 -45.59 92.90
N GLU A 535 122.72 -46.35 93.53
CA GLU A 535 124.04 -46.61 92.97
C GLU A 535 123.95 -47.37 91.64
N TRP A 536 123.15 -48.45 91.59
CA TRP A 536 122.89 -49.18 90.35
C TRP A 536 122.26 -48.29 89.28
N ARG A 537 121.30 -47.43 89.66
CA ARG A 537 120.67 -46.51 88.71
C ARG A 537 121.66 -45.49 88.14
N ASN A 538 122.55 -44.97 88.97
CA ASN A 538 123.59 -44.04 88.53
C ASN A 538 124.54 -44.72 87.53
N GLN A 539 124.94 -45.96 87.81
CA GLN A 539 125.74 -46.77 86.88
C GLN A 539 125.00 -47.05 85.56
N GLU A 540 123.71 -47.41 85.63
CA GLU A 540 122.89 -47.65 84.44
C GLU A 540 122.72 -46.38 83.59
N LEU A 541 122.48 -45.21 84.19
CA LEU A 541 122.39 -43.94 83.49
C LEU A 541 123.72 -43.54 82.83
N GLU A 542 124.86 -43.87 83.44
CA GLU A 542 126.16 -43.73 82.78
C GLU A 542 126.29 -44.66 81.57
N ILE A 543 125.80 -45.90 81.67
CA ILE A 543 125.82 -46.86 80.54
C ILE A 543 124.95 -46.36 79.40
N VAL A 544 123.76 -45.82 79.67
CA VAL A 544 122.91 -45.21 78.63
C VAL A 544 123.63 -44.04 77.94
N ARG A 545 124.40 -43.23 78.68
CA ARG A 545 125.19 -42.12 78.11
C ARG A 545 126.43 -42.59 77.32
N ARG A 546 127.12 -43.63 77.76
CA ARG A 546 128.34 -44.17 77.11
C ARG A 546 128.03 -45.13 75.95
N GLY A 547 126.82 -45.66 75.87
CA GLY A 547 126.30 -46.47 74.76
C GLY A 547 126.22 -47.97 75.07
N SER A 548 127.24 -48.57 75.69
CA SER A 548 127.18 -49.95 76.20
C SER A 548 128.24 -50.22 77.27
N SER A 549 127.98 -51.21 78.11
CA SER A 549 128.94 -51.75 79.07
C SER A 549 128.74 -53.26 79.20
N SER A 550 129.85 -54.00 79.18
CA SER A 550 129.87 -55.44 79.39
C SER A 550 130.94 -55.75 80.42
N TYR A 551 130.53 -56.38 81.51
CA TYR A 551 131.43 -56.76 82.60
C TYR A 551 131.10 -58.17 83.10
N VAL A 552 132.14 -58.85 83.57
CA VAL A 552 132.02 -60.18 84.19
C VAL A 552 132.21 -59.99 85.68
N HIS A 553 131.21 -60.39 86.45
CA HIS A 553 131.30 -60.40 87.91
C HIS A 553 130.97 -61.80 88.42
N THR A 554 131.43 -62.09 89.64
CA THR A 554 131.09 -63.34 90.31
C THR A 554 130.07 -63.00 91.37
N ASP A 555 128.90 -63.64 91.31
CA ASP A 555 127.80 -63.39 92.24
C ASP A 555 127.39 -64.70 92.92
N THR A 556 126.87 -64.59 94.14
CA THR A 556 126.48 -65.77 94.92
C THR A 556 124.98 -65.97 94.78
N ILE A 557 124.57 -66.73 93.78
CA ILE A 557 123.16 -67.04 93.53
C ILE A 557 122.87 -68.42 94.11
N GLY A 558 121.95 -68.50 95.07
CA GLY A 558 121.55 -69.78 95.70
C GLY A 558 122.65 -70.46 96.52
N GLY A 559 123.62 -69.70 97.05
CA GLY A 559 124.69 -70.21 97.92
C GLY A 559 125.93 -70.76 97.19
N VAL A 560 125.96 -70.72 95.85
CA VAL A 560 127.11 -71.13 95.03
C VAL A 560 127.64 -69.91 94.26
N SER A 561 128.95 -69.70 94.26
CA SER A 561 129.59 -68.59 93.54
C SER A 561 129.65 -68.91 92.04
N LYS A 562 128.92 -68.14 91.21
CA LYS A 562 128.82 -68.30 89.75
C LYS A 562 129.36 -67.05 89.03
N LYS A 563 130.06 -67.23 87.92
CA LYS A 563 130.50 -66.12 87.05
C LYS A 563 129.39 -65.76 86.06
N LEU A 564 128.96 -64.50 86.09
CA LEU A 564 127.94 -63.97 85.17
C LEU A 564 128.57 -62.89 84.29
N LYS A 565 128.22 -62.91 83.00
CA LYS A 565 128.47 -61.81 82.08
C LYS A 565 127.19 -60.99 81.94
N THR A 566 127.26 -59.73 82.37
CA THR A 566 126.17 -58.77 82.22
C THR A 566 126.53 -57.79 81.10
N THR A 567 125.71 -57.75 80.06
CA THR A 567 125.80 -56.75 79.01
C THR A 567 124.60 -55.83 79.10
N LYS A 568 124.84 -54.53 79.29
CA LYS A 568 123.79 -53.51 79.26
C LYS A 568 124.10 -52.49 78.18
N CYS A 569 123.12 -52.12 77.38
CA CYS A 569 123.26 -51.11 76.33
C CYS A 569 122.05 -50.19 76.25
N ALA A 570 122.25 -49.01 75.68
CA ALA A 570 121.15 -48.10 75.37
C ALA A 570 120.29 -48.69 74.24
N PHE A 571 118.95 -48.69 74.40
CA PHE A 571 118.02 -49.20 73.39
C PHE A 571 116.84 -48.25 73.20
N PHE A 572 116.60 -47.79 71.97
CA PHE A 572 115.49 -46.89 71.65
C PHE A 572 114.17 -47.66 71.52
N ILE A 573 113.13 -47.20 72.22
CA ILE A 573 111.81 -47.83 72.25
C ILE A 573 110.84 -47.01 71.37
N PRO A 574 110.53 -47.41 70.11
CA PRO A 574 109.83 -46.52 69.16
C PRO A 574 108.42 -46.12 69.61
N HIS A 575 107.67 -47.01 70.28
CA HIS A 575 106.30 -46.73 70.70
C HIS A 575 106.19 -45.83 71.94
N LEU A 576 107.29 -45.68 72.71
CA LEU A 576 107.38 -44.74 73.84
C LEU A 576 108.21 -43.50 73.51
N ASN A 577 108.86 -43.49 72.34
CA ASN A 577 109.73 -42.42 71.86
C ASN A 577 110.83 -41.99 72.86
N GLN A 578 111.47 -42.96 73.51
CA GLN A 578 112.47 -42.73 74.56
C GLN A 578 113.60 -43.77 74.52
N THR A 579 114.77 -43.47 75.08
CA THR A 579 115.93 -44.38 75.10
C THR A 579 116.05 -45.09 76.43
N GLY A 580 115.73 -46.38 76.44
CA GLY A 580 115.83 -47.25 77.59
C GLY A 580 117.18 -47.95 77.73
N LEU A 581 117.24 -48.88 78.66
CA LEU A 581 118.38 -49.76 78.89
C LEU A 581 117.99 -51.22 78.65
N LEU A 582 118.61 -51.85 77.66
CA LEU A 582 118.50 -53.29 77.42
C LEU A 582 119.61 -54.00 78.20
N GLY A 583 119.22 -54.87 79.12
CA GLY A 583 120.11 -55.74 79.88
C GLY A 583 119.97 -57.19 79.43
N ILE A 584 121.10 -57.83 79.13
CA ILE A 584 121.21 -59.26 78.89
C ILE A 584 122.23 -59.82 79.89
N GLN A 585 121.80 -60.78 80.69
CA GLN A 585 122.64 -61.48 81.66
C GLN A 585 122.75 -62.95 81.28
N THR A 586 123.99 -63.42 81.11
CA THR A 586 124.33 -64.77 80.71
C THR A 586 125.32 -65.38 81.72
N GLU A 587 125.14 -66.64 82.08
CA GLU A 587 126.07 -67.38 82.94
C GLU A 587 127.27 -67.90 82.12
N LEU A 588 128.49 -67.79 82.67
CA LEU A 588 129.72 -68.29 82.05
C LEU A 588 130.20 -69.55 82.78
N GLU A 589 130.28 -70.69 82.08
CA GLU A 589 130.86 -71.93 82.62
C GLU A 589 132.39 -71.86 82.65
N ASN A 590 133.01 -72.39 83.72
CA ASN A 590 134.47 -72.50 83.83
C ASN A 590 134.97 -73.68 82.99
N HIS A 591 135.64 -73.41 81.86
CA HIS A 591 136.47 -74.41 81.17
C HIS A 591 137.78 -73.79 80.65
N ASN A 592 138.91 -74.47 80.95
CA ASN A 592 140.14 -74.41 80.17
C ASN A 592 139.86 -75.03 78.80
N ASP A 593 140.19 -74.34 77.70
CA ASP A 593 140.91 -74.90 76.55
C ASP A 593 141.11 -73.85 75.43
N GLU A 594 142.25 -73.98 74.77
CA GLU A 594 142.62 -73.35 73.51
C GLU A 594 141.76 -73.86 72.35
N ALA A 595 141.66 -73.03 71.30
CA ALA A 595 141.44 -73.36 69.88
C ALA A 595 140.20 -72.70 69.22
N GLU A 596 140.54 -71.93 68.19
CA GLU A 596 139.93 -71.90 66.85
C GLU A 596 138.46 -71.48 66.61
N VAL A 597 138.39 -70.44 65.76
CA VAL A 597 137.68 -70.43 64.46
C VAL A 597 136.21 -69.96 64.43
N ALA A 598 136.12 -68.72 63.91
CA ALA A 598 135.36 -68.28 62.73
C ALA A 598 133.85 -68.04 62.74
N ALA A 599 133.52 -66.98 61.99
CA ALA A 599 132.22 -66.55 61.46
C ALA A 599 131.21 -66.18 62.55
N THR A 600 130.64 -64.98 62.56
CA THR A 600 130.05 -64.24 61.43
C THR A 600 129.85 -62.79 61.85
#